data_AF-A0A2M7EPQ3-F1
#
_entry.id   AF-A0A2M7EPQ3-F1
#
_cell.length_a   1.000
_cell.length_b   1.000
_cell.length_c   1.000
_cell.angle_alpha   90.00
_cell.angle_beta   90.00
_cell.angle_gamma   90.00
#
_symmetry.space_group_name_H-M   'P 1'
#
loop_
_entity.id
_entity.type
_entity.pdbx_description
1 polymer ?
#
loop_
_entity_poly.entity_id
_entity_poly.type
_entity_poly.pdbx_seq_one_letter_code
_entity_poly.pdbx_strand_id
1 'polypeptide(L)'
;MAKRYGGKFSPDPDSSEVEAPQTRPVEASFRGRAPARHAARINILFLLPLLILPTVFFRPVSEMITDFAGGAVLLLAAWLLRDGVRAEDAYNERKVARRPAIPRKIFASVLTGAGVGLLVFGGQWTVLNAGLVGVLAGALHLFSFGLDPLKDKGMDGVNRFQTERIAKKVEAAEAMLEAMHDAIGRTGDRQLVSRVEAFQATARDMFRTVEDDPRDLTQARKYLTVYLQGARDATIKYVDLHGTARDYSARSDYLSLLNDLETNFAARTQKMLLSDRGDLDVEIEVLRDRLNRETLHIDTQGQ
;
A
#
# COMPACT_ATOMS: atom_id res chain seq x y z
N MET A 1 69.23 -17.34 10.59
CA MET A 1 68.02 -16.99 11.37
C MET A 1 66.96 -16.52 10.40
N ALA A 2 65.91 -17.31 10.16
CA ALA A 2 64.91 -17.04 9.12
C ALA A 2 63.73 -16.26 9.71
N LYS A 3 63.47 -15.05 9.20
CA LYS A 3 62.21 -14.32 9.48
C LYS A 3 61.11 -14.92 8.61
N ARG A 4 60.05 -15.43 9.24
CA ARG A 4 58.81 -15.81 8.54
C ARG A 4 58.02 -14.55 8.23
N TYR A 5 57.67 -14.35 6.97
CA TYR A 5 56.72 -13.32 6.53
C TYR A 5 55.30 -13.87 6.71
N GLY A 6 54.51 -13.23 7.57
CA GLY A 6 53.05 -13.41 7.65
C GLY A 6 52.35 -12.30 6.88
N GLY A 7 51.45 -12.67 5.97
CA GLY A 7 50.63 -11.71 5.24
C GLY A 7 49.46 -11.21 6.09
N LYS A 8 48.81 -10.14 5.62
CA LYS A 8 47.66 -9.46 6.28
C LYS A 8 46.41 -10.34 6.54
N PHE A 9 46.48 -11.62 6.21
CA PHE A 9 45.40 -12.61 6.30
C PHE A 9 45.88 -13.97 6.84
N SER A 10 47.08 -14.03 7.44
CA SER A 10 47.53 -15.24 8.13
C SER A 10 46.87 -15.30 9.52
N PRO A 11 46.21 -16.42 9.89
CA PRO A 11 45.65 -16.57 11.22
C PRO A 11 46.79 -16.58 12.25
N ASP A 12 46.79 -15.61 13.15
CA ASP A 12 47.75 -15.51 14.24
C ASP A 12 47.19 -16.27 15.44
N PRO A 13 47.84 -17.35 15.94
CA PRO A 13 47.32 -18.14 17.04
C PRO A 13 47.24 -17.41 18.39
N ASP A 14 47.79 -16.19 18.50
CA ASP A 14 47.75 -15.35 19.71
C ASP A 14 46.78 -14.15 19.63
N SER A 15 45.96 -14.02 18.57
CA SER A 15 44.94 -12.95 18.52
C SER A 15 43.71 -13.32 19.34
N SER A 16 43.59 -12.77 20.55
CA SER A 16 42.33 -12.72 21.31
C SER A 16 41.39 -11.64 20.76
N GLU A 17 40.99 -11.76 19.49
CA GLU A 17 39.95 -10.93 18.89
C GLU A 17 38.63 -11.69 18.85
N VAL A 18 37.63 -11.08 19.47
CA VAL A 18 36.23 -11.51 19.47
C VAL A 18 35.75 -11.59 18.02
N GLU A 19 35.41 -12.80 17.59
CA GLU A 19 34.89 -13.10 16.26
C GLU A 19 33.65 -12.23 15.97
N ALA A 20 33.81 -11.24 15.09
CA ALA A 20 32.70 -10.40 14.66
C ALA A 20 31.66 -11.28 13.95
N PRO A 21 30.35 -11.17 14.28
CA PRO A 21 29.34 -12.02 13.69
C PRO A 21 29.27 -11.77 12.19
N GLN A 22 29.52 -12.83 11.41
CA GLN A 22 29.42 -12.79 9.96
C GLN A 22 28.00 -12.35 9.56
N THR A 23 27.90 -11.16 8.97
CA THR A 23 26.65 -10.62 8.42
C THR A 23 26.20 -11.49 7.26
N ARG A 24 25.21 -12.35 7.51
CA ARG A 24 24.50 -13.05 6.43
C ARG A 24 23.95 -12.02 5.43
N PRO A 25 24.09 -12.22 4.11
CA PRO A 25 23.49 -11.33 3.13
C PRO A 25 21.97 -11.31 3.36
N VAL A 26 21.42 -10.11 3.51
CA VAL A 26 19.98 -9.90 3.66
C VAL A 26 19.32 -10.30 2.34
N GLU A 27 18.74 -11.49 2.29
CA GLU A 27 17.86 -11.88 1.20
C GLU A 27 16.78 -10.80 1.05
N ALA A 28 16.59 -10.32 -0.18
CA ALA A 28 15.53 -9.35 -0.48
C ALA A 28 14.18 -9.99 -0.10
N SER A 29 13.69 -9.62 1.09
CA SER A 29 12.43 -10.13 1.61
C SER A 29 11.29 -9.50 0.79
N PHE A 30 10.73 -10.27 -0.13
CA PHE A 30 9.49 -9.94 -0.86
C PHE A 30 8.24 -10.09 0.02
N ARG A 31 8.38 -10.33 1.33
CA ARG A 31 7.24 -10.50 2.24
C ARG A 31 6.40 -9.22 2.27
N GLY A 32 5.15 -9.33 1.79
CA GLY A 32 4.16 -8.26 1.82
C GLY A 32 3.99 -7.45 0.52
N ARG A 33 4.81 -7.66 -0.53
CA ARG A 33 4.56 -7.04 -1.84
C ARG A 33 3.67 -7.94 -2.69
N ALA A 34 2.41 -7.54 -2.89
CA ALA A 34 1.58 -8.14 -3.92
C ALA A 34 2.04 -7.67 -5.32
N PRO A 35 2.12 -8.56 -6.33
CA PRO A 35 2.41 -8.15 -7.69
C PRO A 35 1.29 -7.24 -8.20
N ALA A 36 1.67 -6.13 -8.86
CA ALA A 36 0.70 -5.20 -9.43
C ALA A 36 -0.23 -5.92 -10.41
N ARG A 37 -1.55 -5.82 -10.17
CA ARG A 37 -2.55 -6.49 -10.99
C ARG A 37 -2.45 -6.01 -12.44
N HIS A 38 -2.54 -6.95 -13.38
CA HIS A 38 -2.49 -6.68 -14.82
C HIS A 38 -1.19 -6.01 -15.35
N ALA A 39 -0.10 -5.96 -14.59
CA ALA A 39 1.12 -5.23 -14.97
C ALA A 39 1.65 -5.60 -16.37
N ALA A 40 1.72 -6.89 -16.70
CA ALA A 40 2.15 -7.35 -18.02
C ALA A 40 1.21 -6.88 -19.15
N ARG A 41 -0.12 -6.94 -18.92
CA ARG A 41 -1.13 -6.53 -19.92
C ARG A 41 -1.09 -5.02 -20.16
N ILE A 42 -0.90 -4.23 -19.11
CA ILE A 42 -0.78 -2.77 -19.20
C ILE A 42 0.49 -2.39 -19.97
N ASN A 43 1.62 -3.05 -19.71
CA ASN A 43 2.87 -2.80 -20.44
C ASN A 43 2.71 -3.09 -21.95
N ILE A 44 1.96 -4.14 -22.32
CA ILE A 44 1.64 -4.42 -23.72
C ILE A 44 0.86 -3.25 -24.34
N LEU A 45 -0.11 -2.67 -23.64
CA LEU A 45 -0.87 -1.51 -24.14
C LEU A 45 -0.02 -0.25 -24.35
N PHE A 46 1.10 -0.10 -23.65
CA PHE A 46 2.07 0.96 -23.95
C PHE A 46 2.91 0.67 -25.20
N LEU A 47 3.14 -0.61 -25.51
CA LEU A 47 3.94 -1.03 -26.66
C LEU A 47 3.14 -1.02 -27.97
N LEU A 48 1.84 -1.37 -27.94
CA LEU A 48 1.02 -1.43 -29.15
C LEU A 48 1.02 -0.13 -29.97
N PRO A 49 0.83 1.07 -29.37
CA PRO A 49 0.86 2.32 -30.10
C PRO A 49 2.22 2.63 -30.72
N LEU A 50 3.31 2.08 -30.20
CA LEU A 50 4.65 2.29 -30.76
C LEU A 50 4.88 1.47 -32.04
N LEU A 51 4.13 0.38 -32.24
CA LEU A 51 4.25 -0.47 -33.43
C LEU A 51 3.82 0.24 -34.73
N ILE A 52 3.06 1.34 -34.63
CA ILE A 52 2.68 2.15 -35.80
C ILE A 52 3.83 3.05 -36.27
N LEU A 53 4.78 3.40 -35.39
CA LEU A 53 5.82 4.39 -35.70
C LEU A 53 6.62 4.08 -36.98
N PRO A 54 7.06 2.83 -37.23
CA PRO A 54 7.82 2.53 -38.44
C PRO A 54 7.02 2.76 -39.74
N THR A 55 5.70 2.57 -39.72
CA THR A 55 4.87 2.66 -40.93
C THR A 55 4.35 4.08 -41.16
N VAL A 56 4.19 4.87 -40.10
CA VAL A 56 3.64 6.23 -40.15
C VAL A 56 4.52 7.20 -40.95
N PHE A 57 5.86 7.05 -40.94
CA PHE A 57 6.77 7.93 -41.70
C PHE A 57 6.71 7.74 -43.22
N PHE A 58 6.07 6.67 -43.71
CA PHE A 58 5.91 6.40 -45.14
C PHE A 58 4.53 6.80 -45.68
N ARG A 59 3.70 7.45 -44.85
CA ARG A 59 2.34 7.86 -45.21
C ARG A 59 2.24 9.35 -45.60
N PRO A 60 1.20 9.74 -46.36
CA PRO A 60 0.86 11.14 -46.57
C PRO A 60 0.73 11.91 -45.25
N VAL A 61 1.05 13.21 -45.27
CA VAL A 61 1.11 14.05 -44.07
C VAL A 61 -0.22 14.08 -43.29
N SER A 62 -1.36 14.07 -43.98
CA SER A 62 -2.68 14.04 -43.35
C SER A 62 -2.91 12.76 -42.55
N GLU A 63 -2.57 11.60 -43.11
CA GLU A 63 -2.67 10.30 -42.45
C GLU A 63 -1.69 10.20 -41.28
N MET A 64 -0.47 10.69 -41.50
CA MET A 64 0.56 10.75 -40.48
C MET A 64 0.10 11.53 -39.23
N ILE A 65 -0.53 12.70 -39.42
CA ILE A 65 -1.05 13.51 -38.30
C ILE A 65 -2.15 12.75 -37.55
N THR A 66 -3.09 12.12 -38.27
CA THR A 66 -4.17 11.34 -37.65
C THR A 66 -3.65 10.11 -36.91
N ASP A 67 -2.64 9.43 -37.45
CA ASP A 67 -2.06 8.24 -36.84
C ASP A 67 -1.27 8.61 -35.57
N PHE A 68 -0.52 9.71 -35.59
CA PHE A 68 0.14 10.25 -34.40
C PHE A 68 -0.87 10.69 -33.33
N ALA A 69 -1.96 11.35 -33.72
CA ALA A 69 -3.03 11.69 -32.80
C ALA A 69 -3.66 10.45 -32.16
N GLY A 70 -3.96 9.42 -32.97
CA GLY A 70 -4.46 8.13 -32.50
C GLY A 70 -3.49 7.46 -31.52
N GLY A 71 -2.20 7.38 -31.88
CA GLY A 71 -1.15 6.84 -31.02
C GLY A 71 -1.00 7.59 -29.70
N ALA A 72 -1.03 8.93 -29.73
CA ALA A 72 -0.97 9.77 -28.53
C ALA A 72 -2.18 9.54 -27.60
N VAL A 73 -3.38 9.43 -28.18
CA VAL A 73 -4.60 9.11 -27.43
C VAL A 73 -4.53 7.72 -26.80
N LEU A 74 -3.98 6.72 -27.49
CA LEU A 74 -3.78 5.38 -26.93
C LEU A 74 -2.75 5.35 -25.80
N LEU A 75 -1.66 6.12 -25.90
CA LEU A 75 -0.69 6.25 -24.82
C LEU A 75 -1.31 6.92 -23.59
N LEU A 76 -2.12 7.96 -23.79
CA LEU A 76 -2.89 8.60 -22.72
C LEU A 76 -3.87 7.60 -22.08
N ALA A 77 -4.56 6.78 -22.88
CA ALA A 77 -5.45 5.73 -22.40
C ALA A 77 -4.71 4.71 -21.52
N ALA A 78 -3.54 4.22 -21.97
CA ALA A 78 -2.72 3.27 -21.23
C ALA A 78 -2.20 3.86 -19.90
N TRP A 79 -1.82 5.14 -19.90
CA TRP A 79 -1.44 5.86 -18.69
C TRP A 79 -2.59 5.97 -17.69
N LEU A 80 -3.78 6.36 -18.16
CA LEU A 80 -4.95 6.47 -17.32
C LEU A 80 -5.41 5.11 -16.76
N LEU A 81 -5.31 4.05 -17.56
CA LEU A 81 -5.59 2.68 -17.13
C LEU A 81 -4.65 2.23 -16.02
N ARG A 82 -3.34 2.49 -16.15
CA ARG A 82 -2.33 2.13 -15.14
C ARG A 82 -2.68 2.75 -13.79
N ASP A 83 -3.05 4.01 -13.79
CA ASP A 83 -3.43 4.74 -12.59
C ASP A 83 -4.81 4.35 -12.07
N GLY A 84 -5.74 3.93 -12.94
CA GLY A 84 -7.03 3.36 -12.56
C GLY A 84 -6.89 2.02 -11.84
N VAL A 85 -6.04 1.12 -12.34
CA VAL A 85 -5.77 -0.17 -11.69
C VAL A 85 -5.09 0.03 -10.34
N ARG A 86 -4.14 0.96 -10.22
CA ARG A 86 -3.53 1.32 -8.92
C ARG A 86 -4.56 1.85 -7.92
N ALA A 87 -5.48 2.71 -8.37
CA ALA A 87 -6.53 3.26 -7.52
C ALA A 87 -7.52 2.18 -7.07
N GLU A 88 -7.86 1.23 -7.96
CA GLU A 88 -8.69 0.09 -7.62
C GLU A 88 -7.99 -0.86 -6.63
N ASP A 89 -6.69 -1.14 -6.81
CA ASP A 89 -5.93 -1.98 -5.89
C ASP A 89 -5.91 -1.36 -4.48
N ALA A 90 -5.65 -0.05 -4.37
CA ALA A 90 -5.73 0.68 -3.11
C ALA A 90 -7.14 0.70 -2.49
N TYR A 91 -8.18 0.77 -3.32
CA TYR A 91 -9.58 0.66 -2.88
C TYR A 91 -9.91 -0.74 -2.37
N ASN A 92 -9.40 -1.78 -3.03
CA ASN A 92 -9.68 -3.18 -2.69
C ASN A 92 -8.93 -3.64 -1.44
N GLU A 93 -7.70 -3.16 -1.22
CA GLU A 93 -6.91 -3.44 -0.02
C GLU A 93 -7.60 -2.95 1.26
N ARG A 94 -8.40 -1.88 1.18
CA ARG A 94 -9.09 -1.27 2.31
C ARG A 94 -10.48 -1.88 2.48
N LYS A 95 -10.92 -2.17 3.72
CA LYS A 95 -12.32 -2.58 3.98
C LYS A 95 -13.28 -1.39 3.91
N VAL A 96 -12.80 -0.19 4.24
CA VAL A 96 -13.54 1.07 4.13
C VAL A 96 -12.78 2.00 3.19
N ALA A 97 -13.41 2.40 2.09
CA ALA A 97 -12.79 3.30 1.11
C ALA A 97 -13.85 4.10 0.34
N ARG A 98 -13.53 5.37 0.06
CA ARG A 98 -14.32 6.18 -0.88
C ARG A 98 -14.04 5.73 -2.31
N ARG A 99 -15.06 5.79 -3.16
CA ARG A 99 -14.87 5.56 -4.60
C ARG A 99 -13.84 6.55 -5.19
N PRO A 100 -13.06 6.15 -6.21
CA PRO A 100 -12.20 7.07 -6.93
C PRO A 100 -12.99 8.26 -7.48
N ALA A 101 -12.43 9.48 -7.39
CA ALA A 101 -13.12 10.70 -7.83
C ALA A 101 -13.42 10.72 -9.34
N ILE A 102 -12.61 10.04 -10.14
CA ILE A 102 -12.76 9.92 -11.59
C ILE A 102 -12.68 8.43 -11.95
N PRO A 103 -13.63 7.88 -12.73
CA PRO A 103 -13.61 6.49 -13.18
C PRO A 103 -12.59 6.28 -14.31
N ARG A 104 -11.31 6.19 -13.94
CA ARG A 104 -10.16 6.22 -14.85
C ARG A 104 -10.17 5.08 -15.86
N LYS A 105 -10.60 3.87 -15.51
CA LYS A 105 -10.69 2.73 -16.46
C LYS A 105 -11.80 2.92 -17.49
N ILE A 106 -12.92 3.54 -17.10
CA ILE A 106 -13.99 3.88 -18.05
C ILE A 106 -13.48 4.90 -19.06
N PHE A 107 -12.85 5.99 -18.59
CA PHE A 107 -12.24 6.97 -19.46
C PHE A 107 -11.14 6.37 -20.36
N ALA A 108 -10.30 5.48 -19.81
CA ALA A 108 -9.28 4.77 -20.59
C ALA A 108 -9.92 3.91 -21.69
N SER A 109 -11.07 3.27 -21.43
CA SER A 109 -11.78 2.47 -22.43
C SER A 109 -12.36 3.34 -23.54
N VAL A 110 -12.92 4.51 -23.20
CA VAL A 110 -13.40 5.50 -24.18
C VAL A 110 -12.25 6.04 -25.03
N LEU A 111 -11.13 6.42 -24.39
CA LEU A 111 -9.94 6.88 -25.08
C LEU A 111 -9.32 5.79 -25.96
N THR A 112 -9.33 4.53 -25.52
CA THR A 112 -8.88 3.40 -26.34
C THR A 112 -9.72 3.28 -27.60
N GLY A 113 -11.05 3.36 -27.47
CA GLY A 113 -11.94 3.34 -28.64
C GLY A 113 -11.70 4.53 -29.57
N ALA A 114 -11.53 5.73 -29.03
CA ALA A 114 -11.21 6.92 -29.83
C ALA A 114 -9.86 6.80 -30.53
N GLY A 115 -8.82 6.33 -29.84
CA GLY A 115 -7.48 6.16 -30.38
C GLY A 115 -7.43 5.11 -31.49
N VAL A 116 -8.06 3.95 -31.29
CA VAL A 116 -8.18 2.92 -32.36
C VAL A 116 -9.02 3.45 -33.54
N GLY A 117 -10.12 4.15 -33.25
CA GLY A 117 -10.94 4.78 -34.29
C GLY A 117 -10.13 5.76 -35.15
N LEU A 118 -9.28 6.59 -34.53
CA LEU A 118 -8.38 7.50 -35.23
C LEU A 118 -7.37 6.77 -36.12
N LEU A 119 -6.77 5.68 -35.65
CA LEU A 119 -5.85 4.86 -36.46
C LEU A 119 -6.54 4.21 -37.67
N VAL A 120 -7.76 3.69 -37.47
CA VAL A 120 -8.55 3.09 -38.57
C VAL A 120 -8.99 4.17 -39.56
N PHE A 121 -9.36 5.34 -39.06
CA PHE A 121 -9.71 6.49 -39.89
C PHE A 121 -8.52 6.96 -40.72
N GLY A 122 -7.31 7.08 -40.14
CA GLY A 122 -6.10 7.48 -40.86
C GLY A 122 -5.74 6.55 -42.02
N GLY A 123 -6.03 5.25 -41.92
CA GLY A 123 -5.74 4.28 -42.98
C GLY A 123 -6.84 4.08 -44.04
N GLN A 124 -8.11 4.38 -43.74
CA GLN A 124 -9.25 4.08 -44.63
C GLN A 124 -10.15 5.29 -44.95
N TRP A 125 -9.98 6.40 -44.23
CA TRP A 125 -10.79 7.63 -44.32
C TRP A 125 -12.32 7.42 -44.25
N THR A 126 -12.75 6.33 -43.65
CA THR A 126 -14.17 5.94 -43.56
C THR A 126 -14.64 6.06 -42.11
N VAL A 127 -15.49 7.07 -41.84
CA VAL A 127 -16.00 7.37 -40.48
C VAL A 127 -16.78 6.19 -39.90
N LEU A 128 -17.55 5.47 -40.72
CA LEU A 128 -18.32 4.31 -40.27
C LEU A 128 -17.42 3.19 -39.74
N ASN A 129 -16.39 2.79 -40.50
CA ASN A 129 -15.45 1.75 -40.09
C ASN A 129 -14.66 2.16 -38.85
N ALA A 130 -14.20 3.41 -38.81
CA ALA A 130 -13.52 3.98 -37.64
C ALA A 130 -14.41 3.93 -36.39
N GLY A 131 -15.69 4.29 -36.51
CA GLY A 131 -16.66 4.22 -35.43
C GLY A 131 -16.90 2.79 -34.95
N LEU A 132 -17.14 1.85 -35.87
CA LEU A 132 -17.41 0.45 -35.52
C LEU A 132 -16.22 -0.21 -34.82
N VAL A 133 -15.01 -0.06 -35.38
CA VAL A 133 -13.80 -0.65 -34.79
C VAL A 133 -13.43 0.06 -33.49
N GLY A 134 -13.62 1.38 -33.40
CA GLY A 134 -13.40 2.14 -32.17
C GLY A 134 -14.34 1.71 -31.03
N VAL A 135 -15.65 1.56 -31.31
CA VAL A 135 -16.62 1.05 -30.32
C VAL A 135 -16.26 -0.36 -29.88
N LEU A 136 -15.90 -1.25 -30.82
CA LEU A 136 -15.48 -2.61 -30.51
C LEU A 136 -14.22 -2.63 -29.62
N ALA A 137 -13.22 -1.81 -29.94
CA ALA A 137 -12.00 -1.69 -29.15
C ALA A 137 -12.27 -1.18 -27.74
N GLY A 138 -13.11 -0.16 -27.60
CA GLY A 138 -13.52 0.36 -26.29
C GLY A 138 -14.29 -0.66 -25.45
N ALA A 139 -15.20 -1.43 -26.07
CA ALA A 139 -15.94 -2.49 -25.40
C ALA A 139 -15.04 -3.64 -24.94
N LEU A 140 -14.12 -4.10 -25.81
CA LEU A 140 -13.14 -5.13 -25.46
C LEU A 140 -12.18 -4.67 -24.37
N HIS A 141 -11.75 -3.40 -24.41
CA HIS A 141 -10.92 -2.81 -23.37
C HIS A 141 -11.66 -2.80 -22.02
N LEU A 142 -12.91 -2.32 -22.01
CA LEU A 142 -13.72 -2.30 -20.80
C LEU A 142 -13.96 -3.71 -20.24
N PHE A 143 -14.24 -4.68 -21.11
CA PHE A 143 -14.41 -6.08 -20.72
C PHE A 143 -13.12 -6.69 -20.15
N SER A 144 -11.96 -6.36 -20.72
CA SER A 144 -10.68 -6.91 -20.30
C SER A 144 -10.17 -6.35 -18.96
N PHE A 145 -10.53 -5.12 -18.60
CA PHE A 145 -10.01 -4.45 -17.39
C PHE A 145 -11.06 -4.17 -16.31
N GLY A 146 -12.34 -4.36 -16.64
CA GLY A 146 -13.47 -4.14 -15.74
C GLY A 146 -13.81 -2.66 -15.52
N LEU A 147 -14.90 -2.45 -14.78
CA LEU A 147 -15.36 -1.14 -14.34
C LEU A 147 -14.59 -0.67 -13.10
N ASP A 148 -14.40 0.64 -12.95
CA ASP A 148 -13.91 1.21 -11.68
C ASP A 148 -14.93 1.00 -10.55
N PRO A 149 -14.51 0.91 -9.27
CA PRO A 149 -15.43 0.93 -8.14
C PRO A 149 -16.27 2.21 -8.11
N LEU A 150 -17.58 2.12 -8.32
CA LEU A 150 -18.48 3.28 -8.39
C LEU A 150 -19.20 3.63 -7.08
N LYS A 151 -19.04 2.78 -6.05
CA LYS A 151 -19.70 2.91 -4.75
C LYS A 151 -18.65 3.00 -3.65
N ASP A 152 -19.01 3.66 -2.56
CA ASP A 152 -18.18 3.65 -1.35
C ASP A 152 -18.26 2.26 -0.71
N LYS A 153 -17.13 1.78 -0.17
CA LYS A 153 -17.02 0.48 0.52
C LYS A 153 -17.14 0.68 2.01
N GLY A 154 -17.92 -0.16 2.70
CA GLY A 154 -17.98 -0.20 4.17
C GLY A 154 -18.53 1.08 4.81
N MET A 155 -19.35 1.85 4.09
CA MET A 155 -19.90 3.15 4.52
C MET A 155 -21.43 3.13 4.78
N ASP A 156 -22.05 1.96 4.92
CA ASP A 156 -23.50 1.84 5.14
C ASP A 156 -23.86 1.81 6.65
N GLY A 157 -24.72 2.76 7.07
CA GLY A 157 -25.40 2.77 8.38
C GLY A 157 -24.71 3.56 9.50
N VAL A 158 -25.44 4.53 10.10
CA VAL A 158 -25.32 5.28 11.39
C VAL A 158 -23.93 5.74 11.92
N ASN A 159 -22.82 5.14 11.52
CA ASN A 159 -21.45 5.42 11.96
C ASN A 159 -20.63 6.32 11.01
N ARG A 160 -21.22 6.89 9.95
CA ARG A 160 -20.48 7.71 8.96
C ARG A 160 -19.58 8.79 9.58
N PHE A 161 -20.08 9.48 10.61
CA PHE A 161 -19.30 10.50 11.33
C PHE A 161 -18.21 9.90 12.22
N GLN A 162 -18.41 8.71 12.80
CA GLN A 162 -17.41 8.05 13.63
C GLN A 162 -16.30 7.44 12.77
N THR A 163 -16.67 6.73 11.70
CA THR A 163 -15.74 6.15 10.71
C THR A 163 -14.91 7.22 10.02
N GLU A 164 -15.51 8.37 9.64
CA GLU A 164 -14.76 9.48 9.04
C GLU A 164 -13.76 10.11 10.03
N ARG A 165 -14.12 10.21 11.32
CA ARG A 165 -13.18 10.68 12.36
C ARG A 165 -12.05 9.70 12.64
N ILE A 166 -12.30 8.39 12.52
CA ILE A 166 -11.28 7.36 12.67
C ILE A 166 -10.33 7.40 11.49
N ALA A 167 -10.85 7.37 10.26
CA ALA A 167 -10.05 7.45 9.03
C ALA A 167 -9.13 8.68 9.04
N LYS A 168 -9.65 9.86 9.42
CA LYS A 168 -8.84 11.08 9.52
C LYS A 168 -7.72 10.99 10.57
N LYS A 169 -7.95 10.28 11.68
CA LYS A 169 -6.91 10.08 12.72
C LYS A 169 -5.85 9.08 12.27
N VAL A 170 -6.25 8.02 11.58
CA VAL A 170 -5.33 7.04 11.01
C VAL A 170 -4.48 7.70 9.93
N GLU A 171 -5.07 8.48 9.03
CA GLU A 171 -4.36 9.24 8.00
C GLU A 171 -3.32 10.21 8.62
N ALA A 172 -3.69 10.92 9.68
CA ALA A 172 -2.74 11.78 10.40
C ALA A 172 -1.59 10.98 11.05
N ALA A 173 -1.87 9.78 11.56
CA ALA A 173 -0.87 8.87 12.12
C ALA A 173 0.07 8.30 11.04
N GLU A 174 -0.47 7.92 9.87
CA GLU A 174 0.33 7.50 8.72
C GLU A 174 1.26 8.62 8.22
N ALA A 175 0.78 9.86 8.17
CA ALA A 175 1.60 11.00 7.81
C ALA A 175 2.78 11.21 8.79
N MET A 176 2.61 10.91 10.08
CA MET A 176 3.71 10.95 11.05
C MET A 176 4.72 9.84 10.81
N LEU A 177 4.26 8.63 10.47
CA LEU A 177 5.15 7.52 10.11
C LEU A 177 5.95 7.83 8.84
N GLU A 178 5.33 8.43 7.83
CA GLU A 178 6.03 8.82 6.60
C GLU A 178 7.09 9.89 6.89
N ALA A 179 6.73 10.92 7.67
CA ALA A 179 7.68 11.95 8.09
C ALA A 179 8.88 11.37 8.89
N MET A 180 8.67 10.30 9.66
CA MET A 180 9.76 9.57 10.32
C MET A 180 10.68 8.88 9.32
N HIS A 181 10.14 8.20 8.31
CA HIS A 181 10.90 7.50 7.27
C HIS A 181 11.71 8.47 6.42
N ASP A 182 11.09 9.57 6.00
CA ASP A 182 11.78 10.64 5.26
C ASP A 182 12.91 11.26 6.09
N ALA A 183 12.63 11.53 7.37
CA ALA A 183 13.64 12.11 8.26
C ALA A 183 14.84 11.17 8.44
N ILE A 184 14.61 9.89 8.75
CA ILE A 184 15.68 8.92 8.98
C ILE A 184 16.45 8.60 7.71
N GLY A 185 15.80 8.64 6.53
CA GLY A 185 16.43 8.43 5.23
C GLY A 185 17.59 9.40 4.95
N ARG A 186 17.53 10.62 5.50
CA ARG A 186 18.60 11.64 5.38
C ARG A 186 19.91 11.24 6.09
N THR A 187 19.88 10.29 7.02
CA THR A 187 21.09 9.80 7.70
C THR A 187 21.93 8.88 6.83
N GLY A 188 21.33 8.24 5.82
CA GLY A 188 21.98 7.21 5.00
C GLY A 188 22.30 5.90 5.73
N ASP A 189 21.93 5.74 7.01
CA ASP A 189 22.12 4.49 7.76
C ASP A 189 21.01 3.49 7.41
N ARG A 190 21.33 2.52 6.56
CA ARG A 190 20.40 1.47 6.13
C ARG A 190 19.83 0.65 7.29
N GLN A 191 20.59 0.47 8.37
CA GLN A 191 20.12 -0.29 9.52
C GLN A 191 19.02 0.50 10.25
N LEU A 192 19.21 1.80 10.44
CA LEU A 192 18.20 2.65 11.08
C LEU A 192 16.94 2.79 10.24
N VAL A 193 17.07 2.95 8.92
CA VAL A 193 15.93 2.94 8.01
C VAL A 193 15.13 1.64 8.16
N SER A 194 15.80 0.48 8.15
CA SER A 194 15.14 -0.82 8.33
C SER A 194 14.45 -0.96 9.69
N ARG A 195 15.02 -0.39 10.77
CA ARG A 195 14.38 -0.39 12.09
C ARG A 195 13.14 0.49 12.13
N VAL A 196 13.17 1.67 11.49
CA VAL A 196 11.98 2.52 11.36
C VAL A 196 10.89 1.82 10.53
N GLU A 197 11.26 1.14 9.45
CA GLU A 197 10.31 0.36 8.64
C GLU A 197 9.67 -0.79 9.44
N ALA A 198 10.42 -1.46 10.31
CA ALA A 198 9.89 -2.50 11.21
C ALA A 198 8.89 -1.93 12.21
N PHE A 199 9.19 -0.77 12.81
CA PHE A 199 8.24 -0.04 13.65
C PHE A 199 6.99 0.39 12.87
N GLN A 200 7.15 0.94 11.66
CA GLN A 200 6.03 1.32 10.80
C GLN A 200 5.10 0.13 10.50
N ALA A 201 5.66 -1.06 10.24
CA ALA A 201 4.86 -2.26 10.01
C ALA A 201 4.01 -2.61 11.25
N THR A 202 4.64 -2.60 12.44
CA THR A 202 3.95 -2.84 13.72
C THR A 202 2.85 -1.81 13.98
N ALA A 203 3.11 -0.53 13.69
CA ALA A 203 2.11 0.53 13.83
C ALA A 203 0.95 0.38 12.84
N ARG A 204 1.23 0.03 11.57
CA ARG A 204 0.19 -0.22 10.56
C ARG A 204 -0.71 -1.40 10.93
N ASP A 205 -0.18 -2.42 11.59
CA ASP A 205 -1.01 -3.51 12.13
C ASP A 205 -2.01 -3.01 13.18
N MET A 206 -1.57 -2.12 14.10
CA MET A 206 -2.49 -1.45 15.02
C MET A 206 -3.55 -0.63 14.30
N PHE A 207 -3.17 0.11 13.26
CA PHE A 207 -4.11 0.96 12.51
C PHE A 207 -5.22 0.11 11.89
N ARG A 208 -4.86 -1.02 11.28
CA ARG A 208 -5.83 -1.97 10.73
C ARG A 208 -6.78 -2.51 11.80
N THR A 209 -6.28 -2.85 12.99
CA THR A 209 -7.15 -3.29 14.11
C THR A 209 -8.14 -2.20 14.53
N VAL A 210 -7.70 -0.95 14.63
CA VAL A 210 -8.58 0.18 14.99
C VAL A 210 -9.58 0.51 13.88
N GLU A 211 -9.22 0.29 12.62
CA GLU A 211 -10.15 0.41 11.50
C GLU A 211 -11.19 -0.71 11.45
N ASP A 212 -10.83 -1.91 11.90
CA ASP A 212 -11.72 -3.07 11.99
C ASP A 212 -12.77 -2.90 13.10
N ASP A 213 -12.40 -2.30 14.24
CA ASP A 213 -13.35 -1.98 15.32
C ASP A 213 -13.25 -0.51 15.81
N PRO A 214 -14.26 0.34 15.51
CA PRO A 214 -14.34 1.71 16.01
C PRO A 214 -14.21 1.87 17.55
N ARG A 215 -14.58 0.86 18.33
CA ARG A 215 -14.53 0.88 19.80
C ARG A 215 -13.07 0.94 20.29
N ASP A 216 -12.15 0.33 19.54
CA ASP A 216 -10.72 0.31 19.85
C ASP A 216 -10.03 1.65 19.70
N LEU A 217 -10.63 2.62 18.99
CA LEU A 217 -10.06 3.96 18.89
C LEU A 217 -9.82 4.60 20.26
N THR A 218 -10.72 4.36 21.22
CA THR A 218 -10.57 4.89 22.59
C THR A 218 -9.32 4.32 23.26
N GLN A 219 -9.05 3.04 22.98
CA GLN A 219 -7.93 2.28 23.52
C GLN A 219 -6.60 2.65 22.83
N ALA A 220 -6.63 2.92 21.52
CA ALA A 220 -5.45 3.23 20.71
C ALA A 220 -5.12 4.73 20.62
N ARG A 221 -6.02 5.63 21.06
CA ARG A 221 -5.87 7.09 20.92
C ARG A 221 -4.50 7.61 21.34
N LYS A 222 -3.98 7.19 22.50
CA LYS A 222 -2.67 7.64 23.01
C LYS A 222 -1.51 7.22 22.10
N TYR A 223 -1.63 6.06 21.46
CA TYR A 223 -0.65 5.50 20.54
C TYR A 223 -0.65 6.28 19.23
N LEU A 224 -1.83 6.50 18.64
CA LEU A 224 -2.01 7.23 17.38
C LEU A 224 -1.59 8.71 17.45
N THR A 225 -1.59 9.32 18.64
CA THR A 225 -1.25 10.73 18.81
C THR A 225 0.06 10.92 19.55
N VAL A 226 0.05 10.74 20.88
CA VAL A 226 1.17 11.13 21.75
C VAL A 226 2.43 10.32 21.43
N TYR A 227 2.31 9.01 21.25
CA TYR A 227 3.48 8.17 21.00
C TYR A 227 4.04 8.32 19.60
N LEU A 228 3.20 8.40 18.56
CA LEU A 228 3.67 8.66 17.19
C LEU A 228 4.27 10.06 17.03
N GLN A 229 3.66 11.08 17.63
CA GLN A 229 4.22 12.41 17.64
C GLN A 229 5.58 12.42 18.34
N GLY A 230 5.67 11.81 19.53
CA GLY A 230 6.95 11.68 20.25
C GLY A 230 8.01 10.91 19.47
N ALA A 231 7.62 9.83 18.78
CA ALA A 231 8.53 9.04 17.94
C ALA A 231 9.06 9.84 16.74
N ARG A 232 8.18 10.63 16.09
CA ARG A 232 8.57 11.54 15.01
C ARG A 232 9.52 12.62 15.48
N ASP A 233 9.17 13.29 16.57
CA ASP A 233 9.98 14.40 17.10
C ASP A 233 11.35 13.89 17.60
N ALA A 234 11.40 12.70 18.20
CA ALA A 234 12.64 12.02 18.56
C ALA A 234 13.49 11.63 17.34
N THR A 235 12.85 11.17 16.26
CA THR A 235 13.54 10.84 15.00
C THR A 235 14.17 12.07 14.38
N ILE A 236 13.43 13.18 14.30
CA ILE A 236 13.96 14.46 13.79
C ILE A 236 15.16 14.91 14.63
N LYS A 237 15.02 14.90 15.97
CA LYS A 237 16.11 15.28 16.88
C LYS A 237 17.35 14.39 16.73
N TYR A 238 17.15 13.08 16.55
CA TYR A 238 18.26 12.16 16.29
C TYR A 238 18.97 12.48 14.96
N VAL A 239 18.22 12.75 13.90
CA VAL A 239 18.77 13.10 12.58
C VAL A 239 19.58 14.40 12.63
N ASP A 240 19.09 15.41 13.34
CA ASP A 240 19.78 16.70 13.52
C ASP A 240 21.10 16.52 14.28
N LEU A 241 21.10 15.68 15.33
CA LEU A 241 22.31 15.32 16.05
C LEU A 241 23.29 14.56 15.16
N HIS A 242 22.80 13.57 14.39
CA HIS A 242 23.62 12.77 13.48
C HIS A 242 24.31 13.62 12.41
N GLY A 243 23.64 14.66 11.91
CA GLY A 243 24.21 15.61 10.94
C GLY A 243 25.31 16.49 11.52
N THR A 244 25.31 16.71 12.84
CA THR A 244 26.30 17.57 13.54
C THR A 244 27.48 16.75 14.05
N ALA A 245 27.24 15.58 14.65
CA ALA A 245 28.25 14.67 15.15
C ALA A 245 27.71 13.23 15.19
N ARG A 246 28.54 12.26 14.77
CA ARG A 246 28.19 10.83 14.84
C ARG A 246 28.36 10.31 16.28
N ASP A 247 27.36 10.58 17.11
CA ASP A 247 27.31 10.09 18.49
C ASP A 247 26.72 8.67 18.56
N TYR A 248 27.52 7.73 19.07
CA TYR A 248 27.13 6.34 19.28
C TYR A 248 26.09 6.18 20.40
N SER A 249 26.12 7.04 21.43
CA SER A 249 25.15 7.00 22.53
C SER A 249 23.76 7.37 22.03
N ALA A 250 23.65 8.49 21.31
CA ALA A 250 22.39 8.93 20.71
C ALA A 250 21.77 7.89 19.78
N ARG A 251 22.61 7.14 19.03
CA ARG A 251 22.15 6.02 18.18
C ARG A 251 21.59 4.87 19.02
N SER A 252 22.28 4.49 20.09
CA SER A 252 21.83 3.43 20.99
C SER A 252 20.50 3.77 21.65
N ASP A 253 20.37 5.00 22.17
CA ASP A 253 19.16 5.48 22.83
C ASP A 253 17.97 5.52 21.86
N TYR A 254 18.20 5.97 20.62
CA TYR A 254 17.16 5.97 19.59
C TYR A 254 16.71 4.54 19.20
N LEU A 255 17.65 3.60 19.09
CA LEU A 255 17.33 2.19 18.83
C LEU A 255 16.53 1.57 19.98
N SER A 256 16.87 1.90 21.24
CA SER A 256 16.10 1.47 22.41
C SER A 256 14.68 2.01 22.37
N LEU A 257 14.51 3.29 22.05
CA LEU A 257 13.19 3.91 21.89
C LEU A 257 12.34 3.19 20.83
N LEU A 258 12.92 2.87 19.66
CA LEU A 258 12.20 2.14 18.61
C LEU A 258 11.78 0.74 19.09
N ASN A 259 12.65 0.03 19.81
CA ASN A 259 12.33 -1.29 20.37
C ASN A 259 11.20 -1.22 21.40
N ASP A 260 11.22 -0.22 22.28
CA ASP A 260 10.18 0.00 23.27
C ASP A 260 8.85 0.34 22.60
N LEU A 261 8.87 1.19 21.58
CA LEU A 261 7.67 1.54 20.81
C LEU A 261 7.10 0.31 20.09
N GLU A 262 7.92 -0.47 19.37
CA GLU A 262 7.50 -1.72 18.73
C GLU A 262 6.82 -2.66 19.73
N THR A 263 7.46 -2.89 20.88
CA THR A 263 6.95 -3.80 21.92
C THR A 263 5.61 -3.32 22.47
N ASN A 264 5.51 -2.03 22.80
CA ASN A 264 4.29 -1.46 23.36
C ASN A 264 3.14 -1.43 22.34
N PHE A 265 3.41 -1.12 21.08
CA PHE A 265 2.40 -1.15 20.02
C PHE A 265 1.90 -2.57 19.78
N ALA A 266 2.80 -3.55 19.64
CA ALA A 266 2.42 -4.94 19.45
C ALA A 266 1.58 -5.48 20.62
N ALA A 267 2.02 -5.23 21.86
CA ALA A 267 1.28 -5.64 23.06
C ALA A 267 -0.11 -4.99 23.14
N ARG A 268 -0.23 -3.71 22.76
CA ARG A 268 -1.52 -3.02 22.74
C ARG A 268 -2.45 -3.58 21.68
N THR A 269 -1.96 -3.84 20.46
CA THR A 269 -2.72 -4.49 19.40
C THR A 269 -3.23 -5.85 19.83
N GLN A 270 -2.37 -6.69 20.42
CA GLN A 270 -2.77 -8.00 20.93
C GLN A 270 -3.85 -7.91 22.02
N LYS A 271 -3.76 -6.93 22.92
CA LYS A 271 -4.76 -6.73 23.97
C LYS A 271 -6.14 -6.35 23.42
N MET A 272 -6.20 -5.55 22.37
CA MET A 272 -7.47 -5.20 21.69
C MET A 272 -8.12 -6.45 21.10
N LEU A 273 -7.35 -7.24 20.35
CA LEU A 273 -7.82 -8.51 19.75
C LEU A 273 -8.29 -9.55 20.78
N LEU A 274 -7.72 -9.55 21.99
CA LEU A 274 -8.16 -10.44 23.07
C LEU A 274 -9.46 -9.97 23.74
N SER A 275 -9.67 -8.64 23.84
CA SER A 275 -10.91 -8.07 24.39
C SER A 275 -12.12 -8.49 23.55
N ASP A 276 -11.98 -8.47 22.22
CA ASP A 276 -13.07 -8.84 21.30
C ASP A 276 -13.51 -10.29 21.44
N ARG A 277 -12.57 -11.20 21.72
CA ARG A 277 -12.90 -12.61 21.97
C ARG A 277 -13.67 -12.79 23.28
N GLY A 278 -13.29 -12.06 24.32
CA GLY A 278 -13.99 -12.08 25.61
C GLY A 278 -15.42 -11.56 25.49
N ASP A 279 -15.64 -10.49 24.74
CA ASP A 279 -16.98 -9.94 24.48
C ASP A 279 -17.89 -10.98 23.79
N LEU A 280 -17.37 -11.68 22.77
CA LEU A 280 -18.12 -12.71 22.04
C LEU A 280 -18.47 -13.92 22.94
N ASP A 281 -17.54 -14.37 23.76
CA ASP A 281 -17.79 -15.50 24.68
C ASP A 281 -18.89 -15.17 25.68
N VAL A 282 -18.90 -13.94 26.22
CA VAL A 282 -19.96 -13.44 27.10
C VAL A 282 -21.30 -13.34 26.36
N GLU A 283 -21.32 -12.82 25.13
CA GLU A 283 -22.55 -12.74 24.34
C GLU A 283 -23.13 -14.13 24.04
N ILE A 284 -22.28 -15.12 23.71
CA ILE A 284 -22.70 -16.52 23.51
C ILE A 284 -23.29 -17.09 24.80
N GLU A 285 -22.67 -16.83 25.96
CA GLU A 285 -23.17 -17.27 27.25
C GLU A 285 -24.53 -16.65 27.58
N VAL A 286 -24.68 -15.33 27.38
CA VAL A 286 -25.96 -14.62 27.56
C VAL A 286 -27.04 -15.16 26.63
N LEU A 287 -26.71 -15.47 25.38
CA LEU A 287 -27.67 -16.07 24.43
C LEU A 287 -28.08 -17.48 24.86
N ARG A 288 -27.14 -18.31 25.33
CA ARG A 288 -27.46 -19.63 25.88
C ARG A 288 -28.38 -19.53 27.09
N ASP A 289 -28.11 -18.60 28.00
CA ASP A 289 -28.95 -18.36 29.18
C ASP A 289 -30.36 -17.91 28.81
N ARG A 290 -30.50 -17.05 27.80
CA ARG A 290 -31.82 -16.63 27.27
C ARG A 290 -32.56 -17.79 26.63
N LEU A 291 -31.90 -18.57 25.77
CA LEU A 291 -32.49 -19.75 25.13
C LEU A 291 -32.93 -20.80 26.15
N ASN A 292 -32.14 -21.03 27.20
CA ASN A 292 -32.50 -21.95 28.27
C ASN A 292 -33.75 -21.46 29.03
N ARG A 293 -33.85 -20.17 29.33
CA ARG A 293 -35.04 -19.58 29.99
C ARG A 293 -36.28 -19.63 29.12
N GLU A 294 -36.17 -19.39 27.81
CA GLU A 294 -37.29 -19.51 26.87
C GLU A 294 -37.74 -20.97 26.69
N THR A 295 -36.80 -21.91 26.62
CA THR A 295 -37.12 -23.35 26.54
C THR A 295 -37.86 -23.84 27.78
N LEU A 296 -37.42 -23.42 28.98
CA LEU A 296 -38.09 -23.72 30.24
C LEU A 296 -39.51 -23.12 30.32
N HIS A 297 -39.74 -21.96 29.70
CA HIS A 297 -41.08 -21.36 29.61
C HIS A 297 -42.01 -22.07 28.63
N ILE A 298 -41.50 -22.67 27.54
CA ILE A 298 -42.29 -23.45 26.59
C ILE A 298 -42.77 -24.76 27.24
N ASP A 299 -41.92 -25.46 27.99
CA ASP A 299 -42.28 -26.70 28.70
C ASP A 299 -43.34 -26.49 29.79
N THR A 300 -43.40 -25.28 30.38
CA THR A 300 -44.36 -24.96 31.46
C THR A 300 -45.74 -24.52 30.91
N GLN A 301 -45.83 -24.09 29.65
CA GLN A 301 -47.12 -23.74 29.00
C GLN A 301 -47.74 -24.91 28.21
N GLY A 302 -47.03 -26.03 28.08
CA GLY A 302 -47.49 -27.25 27.40
C GLY A 302 -48.12 -28.31 28.30
N GLN A 303 -48.33 -28.04 29.59
CA GLN A 303 -49.01 -28.93 30.55
C GLN A 303 -50.40 -28.41 30.94
#